data_AF-A0AAD9FJZ0-F1
#
_entry.id   AF-A0AAD9FJZ0-F1
#
_cell.length_a   1.000
_cell.length_b   1.000
_cell.length_c   1.000
_cell.angle_alpha   90.00
_cell.angle_beta   90.00
_cell.angle_gamma   90.00
#
_symmetry.space_group_name_H-M   'P 1'
#
loop_
_entity.id
_entity.type
_entity.pdbx_description
1 polymer ?
#
loop_
_entity_poly.entity_id
_entity_poly.type
_entity_poly.pdbx_seq_one_letter_code
_entity_poly.pdbx_strand_id
1 'polypeptide(L)'
;MEECLSSEEDIEKVPCPICFESFTPRDQHVRLDEKTDMGHNNGKAMERQFERGLLQWQRQKGSSPTATLNVTFFGEAGVDTGALRKEFLTEVVAGIEGRFFEGPQQQRIPRYSLNDLDSDLYRTVGEILAVSLAQGGPAPAFFSPWTYSYLCSGRINQKVLNSDSVADVQLRELIDQVESATEHSIIGLSDEILNCGYTGNVSIPNKDTIVRAIILHAVLRLQPMLEQLREGLQLYGLLSLMSQYPDICQPLFVSGEDVKVNAEFVMTSILPQLSDTGTTRHQVELEMMNFIQDSYMKWITGQGHVPLLPSEKKDFAVVIQFNHDCSADFGPHSVCYPVVTACAKTITLPVRHMRPYEKFKNILTEAFQLGQEFSNV
;
A
#
# COMPACT_ATOMS: atom_id res chain seq x y z
N MET A 1 11.90 52.43 -28.98
CA MET A 1 10.49 52.04 -28.76
C MET A 1 10.28 50.78 -29.57
N GLU A 2 10.64 49.66 -28.97
CA GLU A 2 10.29 48.31 -29.44
C GLU A 2 9.73 47.64 -28.19
N GLU A 3 8.42 47.51 -28.13
CA GLU A 3 7.72 46.80 -27.07
C GLU A 3 7.90 45.30 -27.30
N CYS A 4 8.68 44.65 -26.42
CA CYS A 4 8.62 43.20 -26.26
C CYS A 4 7.27 42.83 -25.64
N LEU A 5 6.31 42.43 -26.48
CA LEU A 5 5.14 41.67 -26.07
C LEU A 5 5.61 40.30 -25.56
N SER A 6 5.77 40.17 -24.24
CA SER A 6 5.74 38.86 -23.59
C SER A 6 4.30 38.38 -23.60
N SER A 7 3.94 37.52 -24.55
CA SER A 7 2.71 36.75 -24.49
C SER A 7 2.80 35.80 -23.31
N GLU A 8 2.17 36.13 -22.19
CA GLU A 8 1.78 35.14 -21.19
C GLU A 8 0.82 34.18 -21.90
N GLU A 9 1.23 32.94 -22.11
CA GLU A 9 0.34 31.89 -22.61
C GLU A 9 -0.82 31.73 -21.61
N ASP A 10 -2.05 31.96 -22.07
CA ASP A 10 -3.28 31.67 -21.33
C ASP A 10 -3.39 30.15 -21.10
N ILE A 11 -2.77 29.65 -20.02
CA ILE A 11 -2.87 28.24 -19.62
C ILE A 11 -4.31 27.98 -19.15
N GLU A 12 -5.04 27.14 -19.89
CA GLU A 12 -6.42 26.77 -19.62
C GLU A 12 -6.55 26.13 -18.23
N LYS A 13 -7.44 26.68 -17.39
CA LYS A 13 -7.69 26.15 -16.04
C LYS A 13 -8.64 24.95 -16.10
N VAL A 14 -8.22 23.83 -15.52
CA VAL A 14 -9.00 22.59 -15.46
C VAL A 14 -9.61 22.43 -14.06
N PRO A 15 -10.92 22.15 -13.95
CA PRO A 15 -11.56 21.91 -12.66
C PRO A 15 -11.17 20.54 -12.08
N CYS A 16 -10.82 20.50 -10.80
CA CYS A 16 -10.57 19.26 -10.07
C CYS A 16 -11.90 18.52 -9.82
N PRO A 17 -12.04 17.23 -10.20
CA PRO A 17 -13.28 16.49 -10.02
C PRO A 17 -13.59 16.14 -8.55
N ILE A 18 -12.62 16.33 -7.65
CA ILE A 18 -12.73 15.99 -6.22
C ILE A 18 -13.10 17.22 -5.38
N CYS A 19 -12.41 18.35 -5.58
CA CYS A 19 -12.63 19.57 -4.79
C CYS A 19 -13.32 20.71 -5.55
N PHE A 20 -13.61 20.54 -6.86
CA PHE A 20 -14.27 21.51 -7.73
C PHE A 20 -13.55 22.86 -7.93
N GLU A 21 -12.35 23.04 -7.39
CA GLU A 21 -11.50 24.20 -7.64
C GLU A 21 -10.84 24.12 -9.03
N SER A 22 -10.51 25.27 -9.63
CA SER A 22 -9.91 25.35 -10.98
C SER A 22 -8.40 25.58 -10.91
N PHE A 23 -7.63 24.74 -11.59
CA PHE A 23 -6.17 24.74 -11.54
C PHE A 23 -5.55 24.82 -12.93
N THR A 24 -4.41 25.52 -13.06
CA THR A 24 -3.57 25.45 -14.26
C THR A 24 -2.82 24.12 -14.29
N PRO A 25 -2.99 23.25 -15.29
CA PRO A 25 -2.18 22.05 -15.44
C PRO A 25 -0.70 22.42 -15.55
N ARG A 26 0.15 21.69 -14.81
CA ARG A 26 1.61 21.74 -14.95
C ARG A 26 2.10 20.32 -14.85
N ASP A 27 2.82 19.82 -15.83
CA ASP A 27 3.34 18.45 -15.75
C ASP A 27 4.42 18.33 -14.66
N GLN A 28 4.33 17.28 -13.86
CA GLN A 28 5.41 16.86 -12.97
C GLN A 28 6.29 15.87 -13.74
N HIS A 29 7.60 16.10 -13.78
CA HIS A 29 8.49 15.26 -14.58
C HIS A 29 9.66 14.75 -13.77
N VAL A 30 9.71 13.45 -13.49
CA VAL A 30 10.83 12.82 -12.80
C VAL A 30 11.72 12.12 -13.82
N ARG A 31 13.04 12.34 -13.73
CA ARG A 31 14.06 11.74 -14.61
C ARG A 31 14.96 10.82 -13.80
N LEU A 32 15.02 9.55 -14.18
CA LEU A 32 15.85 8.54 -13.52
C LEU A 32 16.99 8.10 -14.46
N ASP A 33 18.16 7.78 -13.90
CA ASP A 33 19.30 7.25 -14.66
C ASP A 33 19.04 5.80 -15.11
N GLU A 34 19.82 5.30 -16.08
CA GLU A 34 19.75 3.91 -16.60
C GLU A 34 19.69 2.88 -15.45
N LYS A 35 18.85 1.84 -15.61
CA LYS A 35 18.86 0.64 -14.75
C LYS A 35 20.26 0.02 -14.82
N THR A 36 21.12 0.30 -13.83
CA THR A 36 22.42 -0.36 -13.74
C THR A 36 22.21 -1.86 -13.57
N ASP A 37 22.79 -2.63 -14.48
CA ASP A 37 22.74 -4.08 -14.55
C ASP A 37 23.02 -4.72 -13.16
N MET A 38 22.00 -5.37 -12.60
CA MET A 38 21.91 -5.70 -11.17
C MET A 38 22.67 -6.99 -10.81
N GLY A 39 23.94 -6.83 -10.46
CA GLY A 39 24.73 -7.83 -9.73
C GLY A 39 25.20 -7.32 -8.36
N HIS A 40 24.75 -7.98 -7.28
CA HIS A 40 25.29 -7.90 -5.90
C HIS A 40 25.20 -6.57 -5.11
N ASN A 41 24.48 -5.53 -5.59
CA ASN A 41 24.41 -4.23 -4.91
C ASN A 41 23.00 -3.59 -4.82
N ASN A 42 21.93 -4.40 -4.83
CA ASN A 42 20.54 -3.94 -4.97
C ASN A 42 20.09 -2.87 -3.96
N GLY A 43 20.44 -3.00 -2.66
CA GLY A 43 19.94 -2.08 -1.64
C GLY A 43 20.45 -0.63 -1.78
N LYS A 44 21.76 -0.46 -2.05
CA LYS A 44 22.39 0.88 -2.14
C LYS A 44 22.12 1.60 -3.46
N ALA A 45 21.72 0.87 -4.50
CA ALA A 45 21.33 1.46 -5.78
C ALA A 45 19.90 2.01 -5.70
N MET A 46 18.99 1.23 -5.10
CA MET A 46 17.58 1.59 -4.89
C MET A 46 17.42 2.80 -3.96
N GLU A 47 18.17 2.84 -2.85
CA GLU A 47 18.20 3.99 -1.94
C GLU A 47 18.66 5.27 -2.65
N ARG A 48 19.65 5.18 -3.56
CA ARG A 48 20.13 6.32 -4.35
C ARG A 48 19.11 6.82 -5.38
N GLN A 49 18.32 5.93 -5.96
CA GLN A 49 17.24 6.31 -6.88
C GLN A 49 16.10 7.02 -6.15
N PHE A 50 15.69 6.50 -4.99
CA PHE A 50 14.70 7.11 -4.12
C PHE A 50 15.10 8.53 -3.68
N GLU A 51 16.31 8.71 -3.14
CA GLU A 51 16.81 10.02 -2.70
C GLU A 51 16.84 11.05 -3.83
N ARG A 52 17.22 10.62 -5.04
CA ARG A 52 17.21 11.50 -6.21
C ARG A 52 15.80 11.85 -6.66
N GLY A 53 14.87 10.90 -6.65
CA GLY A 53 13.46 11.15 -6.94
C GLY A 53 12.88 12.18 -5.97
N LEU A 54 13.17 12.05 -4.68
CA LEU A 54 12.74 12.98 -3.64
C LEU A 54 13.31 14.39 -3.85
N LEU A 55 14.62 14.52 -4.12
CA LEU A 55 15.24 15.81 -4.40
C LEU A 55 14.74 16.47 -5.69
N GLN A 56 14.41 15.68 -6.72
CA GLN A 56 13.80 16.20 -7.94
C GLN A 56 12.39 16.72 -7.68
N TRP A 57 11.62 16.03 -6.84
CA TRP A 57 10.29 16.45 -6.42
C TRP A 57 10.33 17.81 -5.72
N GLN A 58 11.25 18.00 -4.77
CA GLN A 58 11.40 19.28 -4.06
C GLN A 58 11.76 20.46 -4.97
N ARG A 59 12.44 20.20 -6.10
CA ARG A 59 12.80 21.26 -7.07
C ARG A 59 11.61 21.69 -7.93
N GLN A 60 10.57 20.86 -8.04
CA GLN A 60 9.38 21.15 -8.84
C GLN A 60 8.41 21.99 -8.01
N LYS A 61 8.51 23.32 -8.14
CA LYS A 61 7.62 24.24 -7.45
C LYS A 61 6.22 24.23 -8.08
N GLY A 62 5.29 23.55 -7.39
CA GLY A 62 3.85 23.63 -7.65
C GLY A 62 3.30 22.35 -8.28
N SER A 63 2.74 21.49 -7.45
CA SER A 63 1.89 20.37 -7.86
C SER A 63 0.49 20.93 -8.17
N SER A 64 0.07 20.82 -9.42
CA SER A 64 -1.31 21.08 -9.80
C SER A 64 -2.13 19.81 -9.63
N PRO A 65 -3.40 19.86 -9.19
CA PRO A 65 -4.29 18.70 -9.18
C PRO A 65 -4.53 18.05 -10.54
N THR A 66 -4.11 18.70 -11.62
CA THR A 66 -4.18 18.20 -13.00
C THR A 66 -2.79 17.86 -13.57
N ALA A 67 -1.74 17.99 -12.76
CA ALA A 67 -0.38 17.58 -13.08
C ALA A 67 -0.28 16.06 -13.19
N THR A 68 -0.02 15.55 -14.38
CA THR A 68 0.29 14.13 -14.53
C THR A 68 1.78 13.92 -14.22
N LEU A 69 2.10 12.93 -13.38
CA LEU A 69 3.48 12.52 -13.15
C LEU A 69 3.96 11.76 -14.39
N ASN A 70 4.93 12.32 -15.09
CA ASN A 70 5.63 11.70 -16.21
C ASN A 70 6.99 11.17 -15.72
N VAL A 71 7.23 9.88 -15.93
CA VAL A 71 8.49 9.23 -15.56
C VAL A 71 9.24 8.80 -16.82
N THR A 72 10.49 9.25 -16.97
CA THR A 72 11.38 8.76 -18.04
C THR A 72 12.67 8.21 -17.45
N PHE A 73 13.05 7.01 -17.86
CA PHE A 73 14.38 6.44 -17.61
C PHE A 73 15.34 6.85 -18.73
N PHE A 74 16.56 7.24 -18.36
CA PHE A 74 17.61 7.56 -19.32
C PHE A 74 17.93 6.31 -20.15
N GLY A 75 18.04 6.45 -21.49
CA GLY A 75 18.42 5.34 -22.40
C GLY A 75 17.27 4.50 -22.96
N GLU A 76 16.04 4.59 -22.42
CA GLU A 76 14.88 3.86 -22.94
C GLU A 76 13.92 4.80 -23.69
N ALA A 77 13.66 4.49 -24.97
CA ALA A 77 12.64 5.17 -25.77
C ALA A 77 11.24 4.63 -25.40
N GLY A 78 10.84 4.77 -24.13
CA GLY A 78 9.52 4.41 -23.64
C GLY A 78 8.61 5.63 -23.55
N VAL A 79 7.44 5.58 -24.20
CA VAL A 79 6.33 6.50 -23.93
C VAL A 79 5.66 6.03 -22.63
N ASP A 80 5.52 6.90 -21.64
CA ASP A 80 4.89 6.56 -20.35
C ASP A 80 3.40 6.24 -20.57
N THR A 81 3.06 4.96 -20.65
CA THR A 81 1.67 4.48 -20.70
C THR A 81 1.06 4.28 -19.30
N GLY A 82 1.74 4.74 -18.23
CA GLY A 82 1.32 4.61 -16.83
C GLY A 82 1.98 3.43 -16.09
N ALA A 83 2.55 2.46 -16.80
CA ALA A 83 3.27 1.33 -16.20
C ALA A 83 4.56 1.78 -15.49
N LEU A 84 5.34 2.66 -16.14
CA LEU A 84 6.57 3.24 -15.57
C LEU A 84 6.28 4.08 -14.33
N ARG A 85 5.20 4.89 -14.39
CA ARG A 85 4.71 5.63 -13.23
C ARG A 85 4.36 4.73 -12.05
N LYS A 86 3.66 3.62 -12.30
CA LYS A 86 3.28 2.67 -11.24
C LYS A 86 4.49 1.97 -10.61
N GLU A 87 5.45 1.52 -11.41
CA GLU A 87 6.70 0.93 -10.93
C GLU A 87 7.47 1.94 -10.05
N PHE A 88 7.67 3.16 -10.55
CA PHE A 88 8.33 4.22 -9.80
C PHE A 88 7.63 4.55 -8.48
N LEU A 89 6.31 4.78 -8.50
CA LEU A 89 5.56 5.06 -7.27
C LEU A 89 5.61 3.90 -6.29
N THR A 90 5.68 2.65 -6.77
CA THR A 90 5.83 1.48 -5.90
C THR A 90 7.15 1.48 -5.16
N GLU A 91 8.25 1.75 -5.87
CA GLU A 91 9.57 1.85 -5.26
C GLU A 91 9.67 3.03 -4.30
N VAL A 92 9.12 4.18 -4.69
CA VAL A 92 9.17 5.40 -3.86
C VAL A 92 8.35 5.24 -2.59
N VAL A 93 7.13 4.69 -2.65
CA VAL A 93 6.31 4.46 -1.44
C VAL A 93 6.99 3.47 -0.50
N ALA A 94 7.61 2.41 -1.03
CA ALA A 94 8.39 1.48 -0.22
C ALA A 94 9.64 2.14 0.41
N GLY A 95 10.34 2.99 -0.35
CA GLY A 95 11.47 3.78 0.15
C GLY A 95 11.07 4.79 1.23
N ILE A 96 9.91 5.43 1.05
CA ILE A 96 9.28 6.32 2.03
C ILE A 96 9.03 5.56 3.34
N GLU A 97 8.39 4.38 3.28
CA GLU A 97 8.11 3.55 4.45
C GLU A 97 9.40 3.25 5.24
N GLY A 98 10.47 2.86 4.53
CA GLY A 98 11.74 2.48 5.16
C GLY A 98 12.55 3.64 5.75
N ARG A 99 12.55 4.81 5.10
CA ARG A 99 13.36 5.98 5.52
C ARG A 99 12.64 6.84 6.57
N PHE A 100 11.40 7.22 6.29
CA PHE A 100 10.67 8.24 7.05
C PHE A 100 9.82 7.68 8.18
N PHE A 101 9.63 6.35 8.22
CA PHE A 101 8.83 5.69 9.23
C PHE A 101 9.58 4.56 9.93
N GLU A 102 9.14 4.25 11.14
CA GLU A 102 9.70 3.20 12.00
C GLU A 102 8.60 2.51 12.83
N GLY A 103 8.97 1.48 13.57
CA GLY A 103 8.04 0.60 14.28
C GLY A 103 7.72 -0.69 13.51
N PRO A 104 6.80 -1.52 14.04
CA PRO A 104 6.42 -2.78 13.42
C PRO A 104 5.91 -2.61 11.99
N GLN A 105 6.08 -3.63 11.16
CA GLN A 105 5.44 -3.68 9.84
C GLN A 105 3.93 -3.49 10.02
N GLN A 106 3.29 -2.73 9.14
CA GLN A 106 1.86 -2.40 9.21
C GLN A 106 1.42 -1.50 10.39
N GLN A 107 2.34 -1.07 11.26
CA GLN A 107 2.07 -0.14 12.36
C GLN A 107 3.12 0.99 12.42
N ARG A 108 3.42 1.54 11.26
CA ARG A 108 4.45 2.55 11.07
C ARG A 108 4.06 3.89 11.68
N ILE A 109 5.05 4.52 12.30
CA ILE A 109 4.99 5.83 12.94
C ILE A 109 6.10 6.69 12.34
N PRO A 110 5.93 8.01 12.16
CA PRO A 110 7.01 8.84 11.65
C PRO A 110 8.27 8.70 12.51
N ARG A 111 9.42 8.52 11.85
CA ARG A 111 10.72 8.61 12.50
C ARG A 111 10.92 10.02 13.05
N TYR A 112 11.51 10.17 14.23
CA TYR A 112 11.85 11.50 14.74
C TYR A 112 13.16 12.00 14.10
N SER A 113 13.06 12.88 13.10
CA SER A 113 14.21 13.50 12.44
C SER A 113 14.02 15.00 12.26
N LEU A 114 14.81 15.80 12.99
CA LEU A 114 14.79 17.25 12.86
C LEU A 114 15.43 17.73 11.56
N ASN A 115 16.37 16.96 10.99
CA ASN A 115 17.00 17.30 9.72
C ASN A 115 16.01 17.17 8.55
N ASP A 116 15.22 16.09 8.56
CA ASP A 116 14.20 15.86 7.55
C ASP A 116 13.02 16.83 7.71
N LEU A 117 12.68 17.20 8.95
CA LEU A 117 11.70 18.25 9.26
C LEU A 117 12.15 19.62 8.76
N ASP A 118 13.38 20.04 9.07
CA ASP A 118 13.94 21.34 8.65
C ASP A 118 14.02 21.45 7.11
N SER A 119 14.21 20.32 6.44
CA SER A 119 14.24 20.21 4.98
C SER A 119 12.85 20.08 4.32
N ASP A 120 11.75 20.19 5.08
CA ASP A 120 10.36 20.05 4.61
C ASP A 120 10.07 18.71 3.89
N LEU A 121 10.78 17.65 4.27
CA LEU A 121 10.68 16.36 3.61
C LEU A 121 9.41 15.60 3.98
N TYR A 122 8.86 15.78 5.18
CA TYR A 122 7.59 15.15 5.54
C TYR A 122 6.42 15.70 4.72
N ARG A 123 6.45 16.98 4.37
CA ARG A 123 5.51 17.57 3.41
C ARG A 123 5.66 16.94 2.04
N THR A 124 6.89 16.83 1.55
CA THR A 124 7.19 16.18 0.26
C THR A 124 6.67 14.73 0.25
N VAL A 125 6.87 13.99 1.35
CA VAL A 125 6.31 12.65 1.54
C VAL A 125 4.78 12.67 1.42
N GLY A 126 4.10 13.60 2.10
CA GLY A 126 2.64 13.73 2.01
C GLY A 126 2.14 13.98 0.60
N GLU A 127 2.83 14.83 -0.17
CA GLU A 127 2.52 15.10 -1.58
C GLU A 127 2.69 13.84 -2.44
N ILE A 128 3.78 13.09 -2.25
CA ILE A 128 4.03 11.86 -3.00
C ILE A 128 2.97 10.80 -2.69
N LEU A 129 2.59 10.62 -1.42
CA LEU A 129 1.52 9.69 -1.03
C LEU A 129 0.18 10.09 -1.65
N ALA A 130 -0.12 11.39 -1.71
CA ALA A 130 -1.32 11.90 -2.37
C ALA A 130 -1.31 11.65 -3.89
N VAL A 131 -0.17 11.87 -4.56
CA VAL A 131 0.01 11.53 -5.98
C VAL A 131 -0.14 10.03 -6.22
N SER A 132 0.43 9.20 -5.36
CA SER A 132 0.31 7.75 -5.47
C SER A 132 -1.15 7.32 -5.50
N LEU A 133 -1.96 7.82 -4.55
CA LEU A 133 -3.38 7.52 -4.50
C LEU A 133 -4.16 8.08 -5.70
N ALA A 134 -3.88 9.32 -6.11
CA ALA A 134 -4.60 9.97 -7.20
C ALA A 134 -4.29 9.39 -8.58
N GLN A 135 -3.07 8.87 -8.78
CA GLN A 135 -2.57 8.47 -10.11
C GLN A 135 -2.39 6.95 -10.28
N GLY A 136 -2.98 6.14 -9.37
CA GLY A 136 -3.00 4.68 -9.48
C GLY A 136 -1.71 3.98 -9.04
N GLY A 137 -0.87 4.66 -8.26
CA GLY A 137 0.21 4.06 -7.48
C GLY A 137 -0.32 3.34 -6.23
N PRO A 138 0.55 2.67 -5.45
CA PRO A 138 0.11 1.97 -4.25
C PRO A 138 -0.35 2.93 -3.15
N ALA A 139 -1.38 2.51 -2.44
CA ALA A 139 -1.78 3.08 -1.17
C ALA A 139 -0.67 2.88 -0.11
N PRO A 140 -0.45 3.84 0.82
CA PRO A 140 0.51 3.68 1.89
C PRO A 140 0.26 2.40 2.70
N ALA A 141 -0.96 2.19 3.18
CA ALA A 141 -1.41 0.99 3.88
C ALA A 141 -0.39 0.43 4.91
N PHE A 142 0.33 1.29 5.64
CA PHE A 142 1.33 0.89 6.64
C PHE A 142 1.25 1.68 7.96
N PHE A 143 0.44 2.74 8.04
CA PHE A 143 0.38 3.63 9.21
C PHE A 143 -0.22 2.94 10.42
N SER A 144 0.26 3.29 11.62
CA SER A 144 -0.41 2.94 12.86
C SER A 144 -1.80 3.60 12.95
N PRO A 145 -2.77 2.99 13.65
CA PRO A 145 -4.11 3.57 13.79
C PRO A 145 -4.12 4.98 14.41
N TRP A 146 -3.24 5.25 15.37
CA TRP A 146 -3.15 6.56 16.00
C TRP A 146 -2.51 7.61 15.08
N THR A 147 -1.53 7.21 14.26
CA THR A 147 -0.93 8.09 13.25
C THR A 147 -2.00 8.52 12.25
N TYR A 148 -2.75 7.56 11.73
CA TYR A 148 -3.88 7.85 10.83
C TYR A 148 -4.93 8.75 11.48
N SER A 149 -5.30 8.47 12.74
CA SER A 149 -6.24 9.31 13.49
C SER A 149 -5.76 10.78 13.62
N TYR A 150 -4.46 11.00 13.81
CA TYR A 150 -3.88 12.34 13.76
C TYR A 150 -3.96 12.95 12.35
N LEU A 151 -3.65 12.19 11.30
CA LEU A 151 -3.75 12.67 9.91
C LEU A 151 -5.18 13.05 9.50
N CYS A 152 -6.21 12.45 10.10
CA CYS A 152 -7.59 12.90 9.92
C CYS A 152 -7.93 14.13 10.78
N SER A 153 -7.61 14.10 12.08
CA SER A 153 -8.16 15.07 13.05
C SER A 153 -7.27 16.28 13.35
N GLY A 154 -5.96 16.18 13.09
CA GLY A 154 -4.94 17.15 13.50
C GLY A 154 -4.72 17.18 15.01
N ARG A 155 -5.17 16.16 15.75
CA ARG A 155 -5.13 16.14 17.21
C ARG A 155 -4.66 14.78 17.74
N ILE A 156 -3.77 14.82 18.72
CA ILE A 156 -3.33 13.62 19.44
C ILE A 156 -4.32 13.32 20.56
N ASN A 157 -5.02 12.19 20.48
CA ASN A 157 -5.84 11.70 21.58
C ASN A 157 -4.95 11.03 22.63
N GLN A 158 -4.51 11.80 23.62
CA GLN A 158 -3.61 11.32 24.65
C GLN A 158 -4.17 10.15 25.48
N LYS A 159 -5.49 9.98 25.57
CA LYS A 159 -6.12 8.96 26.42
C LYS A 159 -5.98 7.52 25.90
N VAL A 160 -5.74 7.37 24.60
CA VAL A 160 -5.62 6.05 23.95
C VAL A 160 -4.16 5.62 23.74
N LEU A 161 -3.20 6.48 24.09
CA LEU A 161 -1.78 6.19 23.94
C LEU A 161 -1.30 5.19 25.01
N ASN A 162 -0.46 4.26 24.58
CA ASN A 162 0.15 3.20 25.38
C ASN A 162 1.59 2.93 24.88
N SER A 163 2.27 1.95 25.46
CA SER A 163 3.65 1.60 25.09
C SER A 163 3.79 1.20 23.61
N ASP A 164 2.74 0.62 22.99
CA ASP A 164 2.73 0.29 21.55
C ASP A 164 2.66 1.52 20.65
N SER A 165 2.30 2.68 21.20
CA SER A 165 2.32 3.96 20.49
C SER A 165 3.73 4.52 20.30
N VAL A 166 4.75 3.89 20.89
CA VAL A 166 6.16 4.30 20.83
C VAL A 166 6.92 3.39 19.88
N ALA A 167 7.53 3.97 18.84
CA ALA A 167 8.39 3.23 17.90
C ALA A 167 9.89 3.44 18.14
N ASP A 168 10.28 4.54 18.80
CA ASP A 168 11.67 4.84 19.12
C ASP A 168 12.25 3.74 20.02
N VAL A 169 13.31 3.09 19.55
CA VAL A 169 13.91 1.93 20.21
C VAL A 169 14.45 2.28 21.59
N GLN A 170 15.09 3.44 21.75
CA GLN A 170 15.69 3.87 23.02
C GLN A 170 14.60 4.21 24.04
N LEU A 171 13.52 4.87 23.60
CA LEU A 171 12.39 5.17 24.48
C LEU A 171 11.57 3.93 24.85
N ARG A 172 11.44 2.95 23.95
CA ARG A 172 10.84 1.64 24.28
C ARG A 172 11.70 0.90 25.31
N GLU A 173 13.02 0.85 25.10
CA GLU A 173 13.94 0.25 26.07
C GLU A 173 13.87 0.96 27.44
N LEU A 174 13.76 2.28 27.46
CA LEU A 174 13.57 3.03 28.71
C LEU A 174 12.24 2.68 29.40
N ILE A 175 11.15 2.54 28.65
CA ILE A 175 9.85 2.08 29.18
C ILE A 175 10.02 0.70 29.82
N ASP A 176 10.61 -0.26 29.10
CA ASP A 176 10.82 -1.63 29.59
C ASP A 176 11.71 -1.66 30.85
N GLN A 177 12.75 -0.83 30.89
CA GLN A 177 13.64 -0.68 32.05
C GLN A 177 12.91 -0.08 33.26
N VAL A 178 12.05 0.92 33.07
CA VAL A 178 11.24 1.51 34.15
C VAL A 178 10.23 0.50 34.67
N GLU A 179 9.53 -0.21 33.79
CA GLU A 179 8.55 -1.24 34.15
C GLU A 179 9.19 -2.34 34.99
N SER A 180 10.40 -2.78 34.62
CA SER A 180 11.17 -3.82 35.34
C SER A 180 12.03 -3.29 36.50
N ALA A 181 12.08 -1.97 36.74
CA ALA A 181 12.99 -1.38 37.72
C ALA A 181 12.70 -1.78 39.19
N THR A 182 13.75 -1.77 40.01
CA THR A 182 13.72 -1.90 41.47
C THR A 182 14.02 -0.55 42.14
N GLU A 183 13.81 -0.42 43.44
CA GLU A 183 14.09 0.83 44.19
C GLU A 183 15.52 1.35 43.98
N HIS A 184 16.49 0.46 43.74
CA HIS A 184 17.86 0.84 43.47
C HIS A 184 18.11 1.18 42.01
N SER A 185 17.54 0.40 41.06
CA SER A 185 17.83 0.59 39.64
C SER A 185 17.09 1.78 39.03
N ILE A 186 15.91 2.14 39.56
CA ILE A 186 15.12 3.27 39.03
C ILE A 186 15.85 4.61 39.19
N ILE A 187 16.67 4.75 40.24
CA ILE A 187 17.46 5.96 40.48
C ILE A 187 18.48 6.16 39.35
N GLY A 188 19.02 5.07 38.81
CA GLY A 188 19.95 5.10 37.68
C GLY A 188 19.33 5.53 36.35
N LEU A 189 18.00 5.60 36.25
CA LEU A 189 17.26 6.05 35.07
C LEU A 189 16.78 7.51 35.19
N SER A 190 17.15 8.20 36.27
CA SER A 190 16.58 9.50 36.59
C SER A 190 16.83 10.53 35.50
N ASP A 191 18.04 10.60 34.96
CA ASP A 191 18.38 11.60 33.95
C ASP A 191 17.57 11.39 32.66
N GLU A 192 17.44 10.15 32.18
CA GLU A 192 16.63 9.81 31.00
C GLU A 192 15.14 10.11 31.22
N ILE A 193 14.61 9.77 32.41
CA ILE A 193 13.22 10.05 32.78
C ILE A 193 12.95 11.56 32.83
N LEU A 194 13.85 12.32 33.46
CA LEU A 194 13.73 13.78 33.59
C LEU A 194 13.86 14.46 32.22
N ASN A 195 14.73 13.95 31.33
CA ASN A 195 14.87 14.43 29.95
C ASN A 195 13.60 14.21 29.12
N CYS A 196 12.75 13.23 29.48
CA CYS A 196 11.42 13.07 28.90
C CYS A 196 10.39 14.11 29.42
N GLY A 197 10.78 15.00 30.35
CA GLY A 197 9.92 16.04 30.91
C GLY A 197 9.10 15.58 32.11
N TYR A 198 9.41 14.43 32.72
CA TYR A 198 8.81 14.04 33.99
C TYR A 198 9.33 14.94 35.12
N THR A 199 8.44 15.48 35.95
CA THR A 199 8.80 16.41 37.04
C THR A 199 8.45 15.88 38.43
N GLY A 200 7.90 14.67 38.52
CA GLY A 200 7.58 14.03 39.79
C GLY A 200 8.80 13.39 40.43
N ASN A 201 8.61 12.80 41.62
CA ASN A 201 9.68 12.01 42.24
C ASN A 201 9.91 10.72 41.44
N VAL A 202 11.17 10.43 41.11
CA VAL A 202 11.57 9.19 40.42
C VAL A 202 11.64 8.08 41.46
N SER A 203 10.60 7.25 41.51
CA SER A 203 10.46 6.18 42.51
C SER A 203 9.47 5.12 42.05
N ILE A 204 9.57 3.91 42.62
CA ILE A 204 8.72 2.76 42.24
C ILE A 204 7.22 3.03 42.33
N PRO A 205 6.69 3.74 43.36
CA PRO A 205 5.26 4.05 43.43
C PRO A 205 4.74 4.90 42.27
N ASN A 206 5.62 5.59 41.54
CA ASN A 206 5.27 6.49 40.46
C ASN A 206 5.52 5.90 39.07
N LYS A 207 5.84 4.60 38.95
CA LYS A 207 6.16 3.94 37.66
C LYS A 207 5.16 4.25 36.55
N ASP A 208 3.86 4.10 36.82
CA ASP A 208 2.83 4.34 35.81
C ASP A 208 2.86 5.77 35.27
N THR A 209 3.08 6.75 36.15
CA THR A 209 3.17 8.17 35.75
C THR A 209 4.47 8.49 35.01
N ILE A 210 5.55 7.78 35.32
CA ILE A 210 6.84 7.88 34.61
C ILE A 210 6.70 7.32 33.20
N VAL A 211 6.21 6.07 33.06
CA VAL A 211 5.96 5.43 31.76
C VAL A 211 5.03 6.29 30.92
N ARG A 212 3.96 6.81 31.54
CA ARG A 212 3.04 7.73 30.88
C ARG A 212 3.72 8.98 30.34
N ALA A 213 4.63 9.59 31.10
CA ALA A 213 5.39 10.76 30.67
C ALA A 213 6.32 10.43 29.49
N ILE A 214 6.99 9.27 29.52
CA ILE A 214 7.85 8.81 28.42
C ILE A 214 7.03 8.59 27.14
N ILE A 215 5.86 7.94 27.23
CA ILE A 215 4.95 7.75 26.08
C ILE A 215 4.50 9.10 25.51
N LEU A 216 4.10 10.04 26.37
CA LEU A 216 3.70 11.38 25.93
C LEU A 216 4.86 12.13 25.27
N HIS A 217 6.06 12.07 25.84
CA HIS A 217 7.26 12.66 25.27
C HIS A 217 7.55 12.11 23.88
N ALA A 218 7.52 10.78 23.73
CA ALA A 218 7.80 10.08 22.49
C ALA A 218 6.81 10.46 21.37
N VAL A 219 5.51 10.59 21.70
CA VAL A 219 4.45 10.85 20.73
C VAL A 219 4.31 12.33 20.41
N LEU A 220 4.33 13.22 21.42
CA LEU A 220 4.10 14.66 21.21
C LEU A 220 5.22 15.32 20.42
N ARG A 221 6.46 14.85 20.54
CA ARG A 221 7.59 15.38 19.74
C ARG A 221 7.47 15.11 18.24
N LEU A 222 6.61 14.16 17.83
CA LEU A 222 6.35 13.85 16.41
C LEU A 222 5.34 14.79 15.76
N GLN A 223 4.66 15.63 16.54
CA GLN A 223 3.61 16.53 16.04
C GLN A 223 4.09 17.42 14.88
N PRO A 224 5.29 18.02 14.88
CA PRO A 224 5.75 18.84 13.75
C PRO A 224 5.89 18.04 12.44
N MET A 225 6.41 16.81 12.50
CA MET A 225 6.57 15.94 11.33
C MET A 225 5.20 15.52 10.78
N LEU A 226 4.27 15.19 11.67
CA LEU A 226 2.90 14.86 11.29
C LEU A 226 2.17 16.07 10.69
N GLU A 227 2.45 17.29 11.15
CA GLU A 227 1.84 18.50 10.58
C GLU A 227 2.34 18.78 9.18
N GLN A 228 3.65 18.73 8.94
CA GLN A 228 4.19 18.82 7.57
C GLN A 228 3.61 17.72 6.66
N LEU A 229 3.51 16.49 7.16
CA LEU A 229 2.89 15.41 6.41
C LEU A 229 1.43 15.72 6.04
N ARG A 230 0.65 16.32 6.95
CA ARG A 230 -0.71 16.80 6.67
C ARG A 230 -0.72 17.89 5.60
N GLU A 231 0.21 18.85 5.65
CA GLU A 231 0.34 19.89 4.62
C GLU A 231 0.52 19.28 3.24
N GLY A 232 1.38 18.27 3.10
CA GLY A 232 1.56 17.57 1.83
C GLY A 232 0.32 16.81 1.36
N LEU A 233 -0.39 16.17 2.29
CA LEU A 233 -1.65 15.47 2.01
C LEU A 233 -2.81 16.42 1.62
N GLN A 234 -2.66 17.74 1.71
CA GLN A 234 -3.66 18.68 1.17
C GLN A 234 -3.75 18.60 -0.35
N LEU A 235 -2.72 18.07 -1.01
CA LEU A 235 -2.71 17.88 -2.45
C LEU A 235 -3.91 17.02 -2.90
N TYR A 236 -4.54 17.43 -4.00
CA TYR A 236 -5.81 16.87 -4.50
C TYR A 236 -7.00 16.97 -3.52
N GLY A 237 -6.89 17.74 -2.43
CA GLY A 237 -7.91 17.83 -1.39
C GLY A 237 -8.00 16.56 -0.52
N LEU A 238 -6.99 15.69 -0.56
CA LEU A 238 -7.00 14.39 0.11
C LEU A 238 -7.16 14.54 1.63
N LEU A 239 -6.48 15.52 2.25
CA LEU A 239 -6.63 15.79 3.69
C LEU A 239 -8.08 16.10 4.09
N SER A 240 -8.81 16.85 3.25
CA SER A 240 -10.22 17.17 3.47
C SER A 240 -11.09 15.92 3.41
N LEU A 241 -10.84 15.03 2.43
CA LEU A 241 -11.52 13.73 2.33
C LEU A 241 -11.24 12.85 3.55
N MET A 242 -9.99 12.74 3.98
CA MET A 242 -9.61 11.97 5.17
C MET A 242 -10.28 12.51 6.44
N SER A 243 -10.44 13.82 6.54
CA SER A 243 -11.11 14.47 7.67
C SER A 243 -12.63 14.24 7.67
N GLN A 244 -13.24 14.24 6.48
CA GLN A 244 -14.69 14.08 6.30
C GLN A 244 -15.14 12.62 6.37
N TYR A 245 -14.33 11.71 5.84
CA TYR A 245 -14.64 10.28 5.69
C TYR A 245 -13.52 9.39 6.24
N PRO A 246 -13.16 9.50 7.53
CA PRO A 246 -12.02 8.79 8.11
C PRO A 246 -12.15 7.28 8.01
N ASP A 247 -13.33 6.71 8.19
CA ASP A 247 -13.52 5.25 8.13
C ASP A 247 -13.41 4.71 6.69
N ILE A 248 -13.82 5.49 5.70
CA ILE A 248 -13.75 5.13 4.28
C ILE A 248 -12.30 5.17 3.80
N CYS A 249 -11.55 6.19 4.22
CA CYS A 249 -10.15 6.36 3.83
C CYS A 249 -9.21 5.42 4.60
N GLN A 250 -9.58 4.92 5.79
CA GLN A 250 -8.69 4.15 6.68
C GLN A 250 -7.96 3.00 5.97
N PRO A 251 -8.62 2.14 5.16
CA PRO A 251 -7.95 1.00 4.54
C PRO A 251 -6.85 1.37 3.54
N LEU A 252 -6.81 2.62 3.07
CA LEU A 252 -5.75 3.13 2.20
C LEU A 252 -4.47 3.49 2.98
N PHE A 253 -4.58 3.74 4.28
CA PHE A 253 -3.48 4.26 5.09
C PHE A 253 -3.02 3.28 6.15
N VAL A 254 -3.97 2.57 6.77
CA VAL A 254 -3.72 1.59 7.82
C VAL A 254 -3.93 0.21 7.21
N SER A 255 -2.95 -0.68 7.37
CA SER A 255 -3.14 -2.07 6.93
C SER A 255 -4.36 -2.65 7.65
N GLY A 256 -5.24 -3.32 6.91
CA GLY A 256 -6.26 -4.16 7.54
C GLY A 256 -5.60 -5.27 8.35
N GLU A 257 -6.35 -5.94 9.23
CA GLU A 257 -5.88 -7.19 9.81
C GLU A 257 -5.40 -8.12 8.69
N ASP A 258 -4.20 -8.69 8.84
CA ASP A 258 -3.65 -9.71 7.96
C ASP A 258 -4.58 -10.94 7.98
N VAL A 259 -5.69 -10.87 7.25
CA VAL A 259 -6.53 -12.04 7.04
C VAL A 259 -5.85 -12.84 5.95
N LYS A 260 -4.86 -13.64 6.37
CA LYS A 260 -4.20 -14.66 5.55
C LYS A 260 -5.23 -15.28 4.60
N VAL A 261 -5.07 -15.04 3.31
CA VAL A 261 -5.84 -15.76 2.28
C VAL A 261 -5.27 -17.18 2.28
N ASN A 262 -5.87 -18.05 3.09
CA ASN A 262 -5.54 -19.47 3.13
C ASN A 262 -6.42 -20.21 2.11
N ALA A 263 -6.03 -21.43 1.75
CA ALA A 263 -6.78 -22.22 0.79
C ALA A 263 -8.21 -22.51 1.27
N GLU A 264 -8.43 -22.58 2.58
CA GLU A 264 -9.77 -22.69 3.17
C GLU A 264 -10.65 -21.50 2.81
N PHE A 265 -10.15 -20.26 2.91
CA PHE A 265 -10.86 -19.07 2.45
C PHE A 265 -11.15 -19.11 0.94
N VAL A 266 -10.17 -19.48 0.12
CA VAL A 266 -10.38 -19.57 -1.35
C VAL A 266 -11.43 -20.63 -1.69
N MET A 267 -11.35 -21.81 -1.08
CA MET A 267 -12.30 -22.91 -1.31
C MET A 267 -13.71 -22.58 -0.80
N THR A 268 -13.83 -21.92 0.35
CA THR A 268 -15.14 -21.47 0.87
C THR A 268 -15.73 -20.31 0.06
N SER A 269 -14.90 -19.57 -0.68
CA SER A 269 -15.34 -18.50 -1.58
C SER A 269 -15.76 -18.99 -2.97
N ILE A 270 -15.49 -20.26 -3.31
CA ILE A 270 -15.87 -20.85 -4.61
C ILE A 270 -17.30 -21.38 -4.52
N LEU A 271 -18.16 -20.90 -5.42
CA LEU A 271 -19.54 -21.37 -5.58
C LEU A 271 -19.68 -22.14 -6.91
N PRO A 272 -19.60 -23.49 -6.90
CA PRO A 272 -19.78 -24.27 -8.10
C PRO A 272 -21.25 -24.33 -8.51
N GLN A 273 -21.54 -24.02 -9.77
CA GLN A 273 -22.85 -24.25 -10.38
C GLN A 273 -22.90 -25.66 -10.96
N LEU A 274 -23.30 -26.61 -10.13
CA LEU A 274 -23.40 -28.01 -10.50
C LEU A 274 -24.72 -28.31 -11.22
N SER A 275 -24.63 -29.20 -12.21
CA SER A 275 -25.77 -29.87 -12.83
C SER A 275 -26.49 -30.78 -11.82
N ASP A 276 -27.71 -31.21 -12.14
CA ASP A 276 -28.53 -32.05 -11.27
C ASP A 276 -27.82 -33.33 -10.81
N THR A 277 -27.97 -33.64 -9.52
CA THR A 277 -27.40 -34.83 -8.89
C THR A 277 -27.85 -36.11 -9.61
N GLY A 278 -26.90 -36.98 -9.93
CA GLY A 278 -27.17 -38.24 -10.65
C GLY A 278 -26.94 -38.17 -12.16
N THR A 279 -26.65 -36.98 -12.72
CA THR A 279 -26.25 -36.85 -14.12
C THR A 279 -24.77 -37.18 -14.32
N THR A 280 -24.40 -37.60 -15.53
CA THR A 280 -22.99 -37.75 -15.92
C THR A 280 -22.25 -36.41 -15.89
N ARG A 281 -22.94 -35.31 -16.17
CA ARG A 281 -22.41 -33.95 -16.06
C ARG A 281 -21.98 -33.64 -14.62
N HIS A 282 -22.87 -33.90 -13.65
CA HIS A 282 -22.58 -33.70 -12.23
C HIS A 282 -21.33 -34.47 -11.75
N GLN A 283 -21.14 -35.71 -12.21
CA GLN A 283 -19.95 -36.50 -11.86
C GLN A 283 -18.65 -35.87 -12.40
N VAL A 284 -18.69 -35.38 -13.64
CA VAL A 284 -17.54 -34.70 -14.27
C VAL A 284 -17.24 -33.37 -13.59
N GLU A 285 -18.26 -32.64 -13.17
CA GLU A 285 -18.09 -31.36 -12.46
C GLU A 285 -17.47 -31.55 -11.08
N LEU A 286 -17.91 -32.58 -10.34
CA LEU A 286 -17.27 -32.96 -9.06
C LEU A 286 -15.81 -33.39 -9.24
N GLU A 287 -15.51 -34.12 -10.32
CA GLU A 287 -14.12 -34.48 -10.67
C GLU A 287 -13.27 -33.22 -10.93
N MET A 288 -13.80 -32.24 -11.65
CA MET A 288 -13.12 -30.95 -11.86
C MET A 288 -12.90 -30.19 -10.54
N MET A 289 -13.88 -30.18 -9.65
CA MET A 289 -13.75 -29.56 -8.33
C MET A 289 -12.66 -30.23 -7.48
N ASN A 290 -12.51 -31.55 -7.58
CA ASN A 290 -11.41 -32.26 -6.93
C ASN A 290 -10.05 -31.87 -7.53
N PHE A 291 -9.95 -31.72 -8.86
CA PHE A 291 -8.72 -31.28 -9.51
C PHE A 291 -8.29 -29.86 -9.11
N ILE A 292 -9.27 -28.96 -8.91
CA ILE A 292 -9.05 -27.64 -8.33
C ILE A 292 -8.44 -27.83 -6.95
N GLN A 293 -9.15 -28.52 -6.04
CA GLN A 293 -8.71 -28.73 -4.66
C GLN A 293 -7.28 -29.31 -4.57
N ASP A 294 -6.96 -30.33 -5.38
CA ASP A 294 -5.64 -30.97 -5.41
C ASP A 294 -4.51 -30.05 -5.92
N SER A 295 -4.83 -29.15 -6.86
CA SER A 295 -3.86 -28.20 -7.42
C SER A 295 -3.50 -27.10 -6.43
N TYR A 296 -4.49 -26.57 -5.71
CA TYR A 296 -4.26 -25.55 -4.68
C TYR A 296 -3.51 -26.14 -3.47
N MET A 297 -3.82 -27.37 -3.04
CA MET A 297 -3.12 -28.03 -1.92
C MET A 297 -1.60 -28.20 -2.14
N LYS A 298 -1.15 -28.32 -3.40
CA LYS A 298 0.29 -28.34 -3.74
C LYS A 298 0.93 -26.95 -3.84
N TRP A 299 0.17 -25.90 -4.08
CA TRP A 299 0.66 -24.52 -4.11
C TRP A 299 0.90 -23.95 -2.69
N ILE A 300 0.14 -24.40 -1.68
CA ILE A 300 0.28 -23.99 -0.27
C ILE A 300 1.67 -24.31 0.31
N THR A 301 2.36 -25.33 -0.23
CA THR A 301 3.73 -25.67 0.18
C THR A 301 4.81 -24.82 -0.52
N GLY A 302 4.43 -23.84 -1.35
CA GLY A 302 5.29 -23.21 -2.36
C GLY A 302 5.63 -21.74 -2.16
N GLN A 303 4.69 -20.77 -2.23
CA GLN A 303 5.02 -19.34 -2.23
C GLN A 303 3.89 -18.38 -1.77
N GLY A 304 4.33 -17.30 -1.09
CA GLY A 304 3.89 -15.89 -1.20
C GLY A 304 2.39 -15.54 -1.17
N HIS A 305 1.94 -14.96 -0.05
CA HIS A 305 0.55 -14.54 0.17
C HIS A 305 0.27 -13.10 -0.32
N VAL A 306 -0.88 -12.88 -0.96
CA VAL A 306 -1.42 -11.55 -1.32
C VAL A 306 -2.52 -11.16 -0.30
N PRO A 307 -2.50 -9.96 0.30
CA PRO A 307 -3.53 -9.52 1.22
C PRO A 307 -4.83 -9.12 0.48
N LEU A 308 -5.98 -9.54 1.02
CA LEU A 308 -7.33 -9.10 0.62
C LEU A 308 -7.97 -8.33 1.79
N LEU A 309 -8.76 -7.29 1.51
CA LEU A 309 -9.39 -6.48 2.55
C LEU A 309 -10.51 -7.25 3.29
N PRO A 310 -10.70 -7.07 4.62
CA PRO A 310 -11.76 -7.75 5.39
C PRO A 310 -13.19 -7.47 4.89
N SER A 311 -13.43 -6.27 4.34
CA SER A 311 -14.71 -5.86 3.75
C SER A 311 -15.02 -6.60 2.45
N GLU A 312 -13.98 -6.94 1.67
CA GLU A 312 -14.14 -7.70 0.42
C GLU A 312 -14.44 -9.17 0.72
N LYS A 313 -13.89 -9.74 1.81
CA LYS A 313 -14.10 -11.15 2.20
C LYS A 313 -15.55 -11.52 2.50
N LYS A 314 -16.38 -10.59 2.95
CA LYS A 314 -17.76 -10.90 3.37
C LYS A 314 -18.69 -11.18 2.18
N ASP A 315 -18.36 -10.61 1.01
CA ASP A 315 -19.16 -10.69 -0.23
C ASP A 315 -18.35 -11.20 -1.44
N PHE A 316 -17.11 -11.70 -1.22
CA PHE A 316 -16.28 -12.26 -2.28
C PHE A 316 -16.69 -13.71 -2.54
N ALA A 317 -17.43 -13.91 -3.63
CA ALA A 317 -17.72 -15.22 -4.19
C ALA A 317 -17.23 -15.28 -5.64
N VAL A 318 -16.55 -16.37 -5.99
CA VAL A 318 -16.19 -16.71 -7.37
C VAL A 318 -17.10 -17.84 -7.82
N VAL A 319 -17.89 -17.59 -8.86
CA VAL A 319 -18.78 -18.59 -9.43
C VAL A 319 -18.00 -19.45 -10.41
N ILE A 320 -18.04 -20.77 -10.24
CA ILE A 320 -17.47 -21.72 -11.20
C ILE A 320 -18.59 -22.36 -12.00
N GLN A 321 -18.50 -22.24 -13.32
CA GLN A 321 -19.40 -22.85 -14.28
C GLN A 321 -18.67 -23.90 -15.10
N PHE A 322 -19.41 -24.88 -15.60
CA PHE A 322 -18.85 -25.99 -16.37
C PHE A 322 -19.46 -26.05 -17.76
N ASN A 323 -18.61 -25.85 -18.77
CA ASN A 323 -19.00 -25.96 -20.16
C ASN A 323 -18.73 -27.38 -20.65
N HIS A 324 -19.81 -28.14 -20.86
CA HIS A 324 -19.78 -29.51 -21.39
C HIS A 324 -19.82 -29.56 -22.92
N ASP A 325 -20.18 -28.46 -23.58
CA ASP A 325 -20.36 -28.38 -25.03
C ASP A 325 -19.62 -27.20 -25.66
N CYS A 326 -18.32 -27.15 -25.39
CA CYS A 326 -17.40 -26.18 -26.00
C CYS A 326 -17.46 -26.13 -27.54
N SER A 327 -17.97 -27.18 -28.21
CA SER A 327 -18.09 -27.21 -29.67
C SER A 327 -19.20 -26.31 -30.18
N ALA A 328 -20.24 -26.06 -29.38
CA ALA A 328 -21.28 -25.09 -29.70
C ALA A 328 -20.75 -23.64 -29.67
N ASP A 329 -19.82 -23.35 -28.77
CA ASP A 329 -19.29 -22.00 -28.56
C ASP A 329 -18.11 -21.66 -29.49
N PHE A 330 -17.24 -22.64 -29.77
CA PHE A 330 -15.96 -22.39 -30.45
C PHE A 330 -15.79 -23.18 -31.77
N GLY A 331 -16.78 -23.97 -32.19
CA GLY A 331 -16.65 -24.85 -33.37
C GLY A 331 -15.63 -25.98 -33.16
N PRO A 332 -15.03 -26.55 -34.23
CA PRO A 332 -14.03 -27.62 -34.12
C PRO A 332 -12.71 -27.10 -33.52
N HIS A 333 -12.27 -27.67 -32.39
CA HIS A 333 -11.03 -27.30 -31.70
C HIS A 333 -10.43 -28.50 -30.95
N SER A 334 -9.14 -28.41 -30.59
CA SER A 334 -8.38 -29.47 -29.92
C SER A 334 -8.00 -29.15 -28.47
N VAL A 335 -8.10 -27.89 -28.06
CA VAL A 335 -7.77 -27.37 -26.73
C VAL A 335 -8.81 -26.33 -26.33
N CYS A 336 -9.13 -26.24 -25.04
CA CYS A 336 -9.94 -25.15 -24.48
C CYS A 336 -9.26 -24.55 -23.28
N TYR A 337 -9.33 -23.23 -23.15
CA TYR A 337 -8.87 -22.52 -21.96
C TYR A 337 -10.06 -22.06 -21.11
N PRO A 338 -9.88 -21.91 -19.78
CA PRO A 338 -10.87 -21.28 -18.93
C PRO A 338 -11.23 -19.89 -19.45
N VAL A 339 -12.51 -19.52 -19.34
CA VAL A 339 -12.97 -18.16 -19.63
C VAL A 339 -13.23 -17.45 -18.31
N VAL A 340 -12.64 -16.27 -18.13
CA VAL A 340 -12.79 -15.46 -16.93
C VAL A 340 -13.62 -14.22 -17.26
N THR A 341 -14.71 -14.03 -16.53
CA THR A 341 -15.52 -12.81 -16.58
C THR A 341 -15.30 -12.02 -15.29
N ALA A 342 -14.30 -11.13 -15.29
CA ALA A 342 -13.87 -10.40 -14.09
C ALA A 342 -15.00 -9.58 -13.44
N CYS A 343 -15.81 -8.87 -14.24
CA CYS A 343 -16.94 -8.07 -13.74
C CYS A 343 -18.05 -8.90 -13.06
N ALA A 344 -18.22 -10.16 -13.47
CA ALA A 344 -19.22 -11.08 -12.91
C ALA A 344 -18.63 -12.05 -11.88
N LYS A 345 -17.31 -12.00 -11.63
CA LYS A 345 -16.58 -12.96 -10.78
C LYS A 345 -16.83 -14.42 -11.16
N THR A 346 -16.93 -14.71 -12.46
CA THR A 346 -17.24 -16.05 -12.98
C THR A 346 -16.07 -16.64 -13.73
N ILE A 347 -15.76 -17.91 -13.46
CA ILE A 347 -14.82 -18.72 -14.22
C ILE A 347 -15.60 -19.87 -14.87
N THR A 348 -15.53 -19.97 -16.18
CA THR A 348 -16.16 -21.08 -16.94
C THR A 348 -15.10 -22.08 -17.37
N LEU A 349 -15.23 -23.32 -16.91
CA LEU A 349 -14.30 -24.42 -17.17
C LEU A 349 -14.82 -25.34 -18.30
N PRO A 350 -14.12 -25.43 -19.44
CA PRO A 350 -14.44 -26.36 -20.51
C PRO A 350 -13.98 -27.80 -20.18
N VAL A 351 -14.89 -28.61 -19.66
CA VAL A 351 -14.56 -29.89 -19.01
C VAL A 351 -14.21 -31.03 -19.97
N ARG A 352 -14.49 -30.89 -21.26
CA ARG A 352 -14.24 -31.92 -22.28
C ARG A 352 -12.75 -32.12 -22.55
N HIS A 353 -11.98 -31.04 -22.66
CA HIS A 353 -10.56 -31.08 -23.03
C HIS A 353 -9.61 -30.93 -21.83
N MET A 354 -10.16 -30.67 -20.63
CA MET A 354 -9.40 -30.58 -19.38
C MET A 354 -9.20 -31.94 -18.68
N ARG A 355 -9.72 -33.04 -19.22
CA ARG A 355 -9.49 -34.38 -18.66
C ARG A 355 -8.44 -35.16 -19.44
N PRO A 356 -7.51 -35.87 -18.78
CA PRO A 356 -7.36 -36.12 -17.32
C PRO A 356 -6.62 -34.99 -16.56
N TYR A 357 -6.39 -35.12 -15.24
CA TYR A 357 -5.75 -34.12 -14.36
C TYR A 357 -4.51 -33.43 -14.94
N GLU A 358 -3.63 -34.18 -15.62
CA GLU A 358 -2.43 -33.59 -16.24
C GLU A 358 -2.77 -32.55 -17.31
N LYS A 359 -3.83 -32.77 -18.10
CA LYS A 359 -4.31 -31.77 -19.06
C LYS A 359 -4.90 -30.56 -18.36
N PHE A 360 -5.72 -30.77 -17.32
CA PHE A 360 -6.26 -29.71 -16.48
C PHE A 360 -5.14 -28.81 -15.93
N LYS A 361 -4.11 -29.41 -15.34
CA LYS A 361 -2.96 -28.70 -14.77
C LYS A 361 -2.18 -27.91 -15.81
N ASN A 362 -1.88 -28.52 -16.96
CA ASN A 362 -1.14 -27.86 -18.03
C ASN A 362 -1.92 -26.68 -18.61
N ILE A 363 -3.21 -26.88 -18.90
CA ILE A 363 -4.09 -25.85 -19.45
C ILE A 363 -4.24 -24.67 -18.47
N LEU A 364 -4.41 -24.93 -17.16
CA LEU A 364 -4.51 -23.85 -16.18
C LEU A 364 -3.19 -23.10 -15.98
N THR A 365 -2.06 -23.81 -15.97
CA THR A 365 -0.74 -23.19 -15.84
C THR A 365 -0.45 -22.30 -17.05
N GLU A 366 -0.73 -22.80 -18.25
CA GLU A 366 -0.58 -22.05 -19.50
C GLU A 366 -1.55 -20.86 -19.57
N ALA A 367 -2.83 -21.03 -19.21
CA ALA A 367 -3.81 -19.95 -19.14
C ALA A 367 -3.37 -18.84 -18.16
N PHE A 368 -2.79 -19.21 -17.02
CA PHE A 368 -2.30 -18.26 -16.04
C PHE A 368 -1.09 -17.48 -16.55
N GLN A 369 -0.12 -18.17 -17.18
CA GLN A 369 1.07 -17.53 -17.75
C GLN A 369 0.72 -16.58 -18.91
N LEU A 370 -0.11 -17.04 -19.85
CA LEU A 370 -0.53 -16.24 -21.00
C LEU A 370 -1.48 -15.10 -20.60
N GLY A 371 -2.32 -15.29 -19.57
CA GLY A 371 -3.21 -14.26 -19.05
C GLY A 371 -2.46 -13.03 -18.49
N GLN A 372 -1.22 -13.20 -18.02
CA GLN A 372 -0.36 -12.10 -17.57
C GLN A 372 0.20 -11.26 -18.74
N GLU A 373 0.33 -11.83 -19.95
CA GLU A 373 0.78 -11.09 -21.13
C GLU A 373 -0.31 -10.14 -21.67
N PHE A 374 -1.59 -10.45 -21.48
CA PHE A 374 -2.72 -9.60 -21.89
C PHE A 374 -3.05 -8.45 -20.93
N SER A 375 -2.50 -8.47 -19.70
CA SER A 375 -2.57 -7.33 -18.78
C SER A 375 -1.52 -6.23 -19.06
N ASN A 376 -0.67 -6.42 -20.08
CA ASN A 376 0.35 -5.46 -20.52
C ASN A 376 0.00 -4.71 -21.82
N VAL A 377 -1.30 -4.63 -22.18
CA VAL A 377 -1.79 -3.81 -23.31
C VAL A 377 -2.64 -2.66 -22.81
#